data_AF-A0A2V2XV60-F1
#
_entry.id   AF-A0A2V2XV60-F1
#
_cell.length_a   1.000
_cell.length_b   1.000
_cell.length_c   1.000
_cell.angle_alpha   90.00
_cell.angle_beta   90.00
_cell.angle_gamma   90.00
#
_symmetry.space_group_name_H-M   'P 1'
#
loop_
_entity.id
_entity.type
_entity.pdbx_description
1 polymer ?
#
loop_
_entity_poly.entity_id
_entity_poly.type
_entity_poly.pdbx_seq_one_letter_code
_entity_poly.pdbx_strand_id
1 'polypeptide(L)'
;MEFCPKCGGIMMPSRKGDSVSLKCSKCGYEKKASEDMLRGYTITRETDRSLRVKTTSRISESRGTSRSIEELEQEKEEYYEIFLDLVEKEEEPEQPEE
;
A
#
# COMPACT_ATOMS: atom_id res chain seq x y z
N MET A 1 24.90 -18.81 -10.11
CA MET A 1 23.98 -19.00 -11.26
C MET A 1 24.56 -20.08 -12.16
N GLU A 2 23.85 -21.21 -12.34
CA GLU A 2 24.22 -22.32 -13.22
C GLU A 2 23.51 -22.21 -14.59
N PHE A 3 24.25 -22.56 -15.64
CA PHE A 3 23.74 -22.74 -17.00
C PHE A 3 23.57 -24.23 -17.28
N CYS A 4 22.53 -24.59 -18.02
CA CYS A 4 22.28 -25.98 -18.30
C CYS A 4 23.25 -26.52 -19.37
N PRO A 5 23.86 -27.69 -19.14
CA PRO A 5 24.88 -28.27 -20.02
C PRO A 5 24.36 -28.71 -21.39
N LYS A 6 23.03 -28.82 -21.57
CA LYS A 6 22.42 -29.21 -22.86
C LYS A 6 22.02 -28.02 -23.73
N CYS A 7 21.48 -26.98 -23.11
CA CYS A 7 20.80 -25.86 -23.80
C CYS A 7 21.58 -24.55 -23.70
N GLY A 8 22.61 -24.46 -22.84
CA GLY A 8 23.26 -23.20 -22.45
C GLY A 8 22.31 -22.20 -21.76
N GLY A 9 21.06 -22.58 -21.51
CA GLY A 9 20.04 -21.72 -20.93
C GLY A 9 20.21 -21.58 -19.43
N ILE A 10 19.77 -20.45 -18.91
CA ILE A 10 19.72 -20.18 -17.46
C ILE A 10 18.78 -21.21 -16.82
N MET A 11 19.26 -21.87 -15.77
CA MET A 11 18.41 -22.73 -14.96
C MET A 11 17.69 -21.89 -13.91
N MET A 12 16.37 -22.04 -13.83
CA MET A 12 15.56 -21.36 -12.81
C MET A 12 15.21 -22.32 -11.66
N PRO A 13 15.29 -21.87 -10.40
CA PRO A 13 14.84 -22.66 -9.26
C PRO A 13 13.32 -22.82 -9.27
N SER A 14 12.88 -24.06 -9.16
CA SER A 14 11.49 -24.46 -8.98
C SER A 14 11.38 -25.22 -7.67
N ARG A 15 10.45 -24.79 -6.82
CA ARG A 15 10.19 -25.44 -5.53
C ARG A 15 9.15 -26.53 -5.74
N LYS A 16 9.55 -27.80 -5.65
CA LYS A 16 8.64 -28.95 -5.61
C LYS A 16 8.70 -29.53 -4.19
N GLY A 17 7.83 -29.04 -3.32
CA GLY A 17 7.75 -29.45 -1.90
C GLY A 17 8.93 -28.95 -1.05
N ASP A 18 9.58 -29.88 -0.35
CA ASP A 18 10.69 -29.64 0.58
C ASP A 18 12.07 -29.52 -0.09
N SER A 19 12.17 -29.83 -1.39
CA SER A 19 13.41 -29.73 -2.15
C SER A 19 13.29 -28.75 -3.30
N VAL A 20 14.36 -27.99 -3.54
CA VAL A 20 14.44 -27.08 -4.68
C VAL A 20 15.15 -27.80 -5.82
N SER A 21 14.52 -27.83 -6.99
CA SER A 21 15.13 -28.33 -8.22
C SER A 21 15.36 -27.18 -9.20
N LEU A 22 16.48 -27.21 -9.91
CA LEU A 22 16.77 -26.27 -10.97
C LEU A 22 16.22 -26.85 -12.29
N LYS A 23 15.43 -26.07 -13.03
CA LYS A 23 14.86 -26.45 -14.34
C LYS A 23 15.39 -25.55 -15.46
N CYS A 24 15.93 -26.10 -16.56
CA CYS A 24 16.23 -25.30 -17.77
C CYS A 24 14.91 -24.88 -18.43
N SER A 25 14.70 -23.58 -18.62
CA SER A 25 13.51 -23.03 -19.29
C SER A 25 13.43 -23.44 -20.78
N LYS A 26 14.55 -23.78 -21.42
CA LYS A 26 14.60 -24.17 -22.85
C LYS A 26 14.47 -25.67 -23.12
N CYS A 27 15.02 -26.55 -22.28
CA CYS A 27 15.06 -28.00 -22.55
C CYS A 27 14.41 -28.88 -21.48
N GLY A 28 13.94 -28.30 -20.37
CA GLY A 28 13.28 -29.06 -19.31
C GLY A 28 14.19 -29.92 -18.43
N TYR A 29 15.52 -29.81 -18.56
CA TYR A 29 16.47 -30.52 -17.69
C TYR A 29 16.27 -30.13 -16.23
N GLU A 30 16.01 -31.13 -15.37
CA GLU A 30 15.86 -30.96 -13.92
C GLU A 30 17.11 -31.48 -13.20
N LYS A 31 17.70 -30.65 -12.33
CA LYS A 31 18.81 -31.01 -11.45
C LYS A 31 18.42 -30.74 -10.01
N LYS A 32 18.71 -31.67 -9.09
CA LYS A 32 18.51 -31.44 -7.64
C LYS A 32 19.51 -30.39 -7.18
N ALA A 33 19.05 -29.31 -6.55
CA ALA A 33 19.93 -28.27 -6.05
C ALA A 33 20.57 -28.71 -4.72
N SER A 34 21.89 -28.51 -4.56
CA SER A 34 22.55 -28.59 -3.25
C SER A 34 22.42 -27.26 -2.50
N GLU A 35 22.52 -27.29 -1.16
CA GLU A 35 22.42 -26.09 -0.31
C GLU A 35 23.38 -24.96 -0.71
N ASP A 36 24.58 -25.30 -1.19
CA ASP A 36 25.55 -24.32 -1.69
C ASP A 36 25.09 -23.61 -2.97
N MET A 37 24.43 -24.34 -3.87
CA MET A 37 23.87 -23.75 -5.10
C MET A 37 22.69 -22.84 -4.78
N LEU A 38 21.86 -23.19 -3.80
CA LEU A 38 20.70 -22.42 -3.35
C LEU A 38 21.05 -21.01 -2.87
N ARG A 39 22.17 -20.84 -2.15
CA ARG A 39 22.62 -19.52 -1.69
C ARG A 39 22.91 -18.57 -2.85
N GLY A 40 23.53 -19.06 -3.92
CA GLY A 40 23.84 -18.29 -5.14
C GLY A 40 22.63 -17.97 -6.04
N TYR A 41 21.45 -18.50 -5.74
CA TYR A 41 20.17 -18.24 -6.43
C TYR A 41 19.19 -17.42 -5.60
N THR A 42 19.58 -17.01 -4.38
CA THR A 42 18.74 -16.17 -3.52
C THR A 42 18.74 -14.74 -4.08
N ILE A 43 17.72 -14.38 -4.86
CA ILE A 43 17.49 -12.99 -5.27
C ILE A 43 16.85 -12.28 -4.08
N THR A 44 17.68 -11.66 -3.24
CA THR A 44 17.22 -10.71 -2.23
C THR A 44 16.74 -9.44 -2.94
N ARG A 45 15.43 -9.24 -3.00
CA ARG A 45 14.86 -7.91 -3.26
C ARG A 45 14.62 -7.24 -1.92
N GLU A 46 15.23 -6.09 -1.72
CA GLU A 46 14.93 -5.23 -0.58
C GLU A 46 13.51 -4.70 -0.79
N THR A 47 12.55 -5.33 -0.13
CA THR A 47 11.16 -4.91 -0.15
C THR A 47 10.94 -3.97 1.02
N ASP A 48 10.44 -2.78 0.73
CA ASP A 48 10.11 -1.76 1.72
C ASP A 48 9.10 -2.29 2.76
N ARG A 49 9.20 -1.81 4.02
CA ARG A 49 8.38 -2.33 5.14
C ARG A 49 6.87 -2.19 4.90
N SER A 50 6.48 -1.28 4.01
CA SER A 50 5.09 -1.03 3.61
C SER A 50 4.41 -2.20 2.90
N LEU A 51 5.15 -3.08 2.23
CA LEU A 51 4.59 -4.21 1.46
C LEU A 51 4.44 -5.50 2.29
N ARG A 52 4.89 -5.50 3.55
CA ARG A 52 4.84 -6.66 4.45
C ARG A 52 3.52 -6.80 5.21
N VAL A 53 2.60 -5.85 5.07
CA VAL A 53 1.30 -5.87 5.75
C VAL A 53 0.31 -6.75 4.95
N LYS A 54 0.16 -8.01 5.35
CA LYS A 54 -0.76 -8.98 4.72
C LYS A 54 -2.17 -9.03 5.34
N THR A 55 -2.43 -8.33 6.45
CA THR A 55 -3.71 -8.46 7.17
C THR A 55 -4.10 -7.14 7.81
N THR A 56 -4.59 -6.24 6.97
CA THR A 56 -5.73 -5.34 7.14
C THR A 56 -5.56 -4.38 5.98
N SER A 57 -6.30 -4.63 4.91
CA SER A 57 -6.47 -3.67 3.84
C SER A 57 -6.78 -2.31 4.49
N ARG A 58 -5.81 -1.38 4.45
CA ARG A 58 -6.10 0.05 4.61
C ARG A 58 -7.12 0.36 3.51
N ILE A 59 -8.39 0.38 3.90
CA ILE A 59 -9.50 0.83 3.07
C ILE A 59 -9.26 2.32 2.93
N SER A 60 -8.56 2.69 1.84
CA SER A 60 -8.14 4.03 1.46
C SER A 60 -7.52 4.85 2.59
N GLU A 61 -6.27 5.30 2.42
CA GLU A 61 -5.90 6.56 3.04
C GLU A 61 -6.91 7.59 2.52
N SER A 62 -7.84 8.03 3.36
CA SER A 62 -8.62 9.20 3.03
C SER A 62 -7.57 10.26 2.79
N ARG A 63 -7.48 10.72 1.54
CA ARG A 63 -6.76 11.94 1.23
C ARG A 63 -7.55 13.03 1.94
N GLY A 64 -7.33 13.16 3.25
CA GLY A 64 -7.78 14.32 3.98
C GLY A 64 -7.15 15.47 3.23
N THR A 65 -7.97 16.27 2.57
CA THR A 65 -7.58 17.59 2.14
C THR A 65 -7.04 18.23 3.40
N SER A 66 -5.72 18.42 3.49
CA SER A 66 -5.12 19.10 4.62
C SER A 66 -5.55 20.55 4.50
N ARG A 67 -6.70 20.88 5.08
CA ARG A 67 -7.09 22.28 5.30
C ARG A 67 -5.98 22.88 6.14
N SER A 68 -5.49 24.03 5.72
CA SER A 68 -4.58 24.83 6.53
C SER A 68 -5.27 25.20 7.84
N ILE A 69 -4.48 25.45 8.88
CA ILE A 69 -5.01 25.85 10.20
C ILE A 69 -5.84 27.15 10.06
N GLU A 70 -5.40 28.06 9.18
CA GLU A 70 -6.07 29.33 8.87
C GLU A 70 -7.46 29.12 8.23
N GLU A 71 -7.59 28.20 7.26
CA GLU A 71 -8.89 27.89 6.64
C GLU A 71 -9.91 27.34 7.66
N LEU A 72 -9.45 26.55 8.62
CA LEU A 72 -10.29 26.00 9.69
C LEU A 72 -10.73 27.08 10.69
N GLU A 73 -9.85 28.05 10.97
CA GLU A 73 -10.17 29.19 11.85
C GLU A 73 -11.21 30.10 11.20
N GLN A 74 -11.05 30.41 9.91
CA GLN A 74 -12.03 31.20 9.14
C GLN A 74 -13.40 30.53 9.10
N GLU A 75 -13.46 29.23 8.75
CA GLU A 75 -14.73 28.47 8.71
C GLU A 75 -15.44 28.47 10.08
N LYS A 76 -14.67 28.40 11.18
CA LYS A 76 -15.20 28.46 12.54
C LYS A 76 -15.74 29.85 12.89
N GLU A 77 -15.07 30.91 12.43
CA GLU A 77 -15.47 32.30 12.67
C GLU A 77 -16.76 32.63 11.89
N GLU A 78 -16.81 32.26 10.61
CA GLU A 78 -18.02 32.35 9.76
C GLU A 78 -19.20 31.57 10.37
N TYR A 79 -18.97 30.35 10.87
CA TYR A 79 -19.99 29.55 11.53
C TYR A 79 -20.55 30.23 12.79
N TYR A 80 -19.68 30.87 13.57
CA TYR A 80 -20.07 31.54 14.80
C TYR A 80 -20.91 32.80 14.54
N GLU A 81 -20.57 33.58 13.51
CA GLU A 81 -21.37 34.73 13.06
C GLU A 81 -22.78 34.29 12.64
N ILE A 82 -22.88 33.27 11.78
CA ILE A 82 -24.18 32.73 11.35
C ILE A 82 -24.99 32.23 12.54
N PHE A 83 -24.34 31.58 13.51
CA PHE A 83 -25.00 31.09 14.72
C PHE A 83 -25.58 32.23 15.55
N LEU A 84 -24.82 33.32 15.76
CA LEU A 84 -25.29 34.48 16.50
C LEU A 84 -26.46 35.18 15.78
N ASP A 85 -26.38 35.36 14.46
CA ASP A 85 -27.48 35.93 13.67
C ASP A 85 -28.77 35.10 13.78
N LEU A 86 -28.66 33.77 13.81
CA LEU A 86 -29.80 32.87 13.97
C LEU A 86 -30.40 32.98 15.36
N VAL A 87 -29.56 33.03 16.40
CA VAL A 87 -30.01 33.21 17.79
C VAL A 87 -30.65 34.60 17.95
N GLU A 88 -30.07 35.65 17.38
CA GLU A 88 -30.62 37.00 17.42
C GLU A 88 -31.97 37.06 16.71
N LYS A 89 -32.13 36.40 15.55
CA LYS A 89 -33.43 36.28 14.86
C LYS A 89 -34.45 35.42 15.62
N GLU A 90 -34.02 34.42 16.37
CA GLU A 90 -34.91 33.64 17.25
C GLU A 90 -35.29 34.45 18.50
N GLU A 91 -34.38 35.29 19.00
CA GLU A 91 -34.58 36.18 20.14
C GLU A 91 -35.31 37.48 19.79
N GLU A 92 -35.33 37.91 18.52
CA GLU A 92 -36.26 38.90 18.00
C GLU A 92 -37.64 38.21 17.86
N PRO A 93 -38.56 38.33 18.84
CA PRO A 93 -39.91 37.85 18.62
C PRO A 93 -40.45 38.62 17.42
N GLU A 94 -41.00 37.90 16.44
CA GLU A 94 -41.77 38.47 15.33
C GLU A 94 -42.62 39.62 15.88
N GLN A 95 -42.22 40.87 15.62
CA GLN A 95 -43.11 42.00 15.87
C GLN A 95 -44.22 41.83 14.84
N PRO A 96 -45.48 41.62 15.26
CA PRO A 96 -46.57 41.53 14.31
C PRO A 96 -46.63 42.86 13.57
N GLU A 97 -46.45 42.82 12.25
CA GLU A 97 -46.65 43.96 11.38
C GLU A 97 -48.08 44.49 11.58
N GLU A 98 -48.21 45.77 11.93
CA GLU A 98 -49.47 46.54 11.96
C GLU A 98 -49.45 47.62 10.87
#